data_AF-A0A1F2QNG1-F1
#
_entry.id   AF-A0A1F2QNG1-F1
#
_cell.length_a   1.000
_cell.length_b   1.000
_cell.length_c   1.000
_cell.angle_alpha   90.00
_cell.angle_beta   90.00
_cell.angle_gamma   90.00
#
_symmetry.space_group_name_H-M   'P 1'
#
loop_
_entity.id
_entity.type
_entity.pdbx_description
1 polymer ?
#
loop_
_entity_poly.entity_id
_entity_poly.type
_entity_poly.pdbx_seq_one_letter_code
_entity_poly.pdbx_strand_id
1 'polypeptide(L)'
;MSHDHIVSPKLYLGVLAILLVGTALTVAAARVDLGGLNIVVAMSIAVVKASFVVLYFMHLKYSHRLNWVFGAAAMLWLALLIGLTSTDVIARLTE
;
A
#
# COMPACT_ATOMS: atom_id res chain seq x y z
N MET A 1 1.91 -36.99 8.26
CA MET A 1 1.60 -35.65 7.69
C MET A 1 2.03 -34.61 8.72
N SER A 2 3.27 -34.14 8.62
CA SER A 2 3.81 -33.11 9.50
C SER A 2 3.17 -31.77 9.16
N HIS A 3 2.38 -31.24 10.09
CA HIS A 3 1.77 -29.91 10.00
C HIS A 3 2.87 -28.84 10.09
N ASP A 4 3.43 -28.49 8.94
CA ASP A 4 4.27 -27.31 8.77
C ASP A 4 3.47 -26.09 9.27
N HIS A 5 3.92 -25.51 10.38
CA HIS A 5 3.32 -24.32 10.97
C HIS A 5 3.62 -23.13 10.07
N ILE A 6 2.83 -23.00 9.01
CA ILE A 6 2.74 -21.81 8.17
C ILE A 6 2.23 -20.65 9.03
N VAL A 7 3.16 -19.94 9.69
CA VAL A 7 3.00 -18.64 10.38
C VAL A 7 1.77 -18.48 11.31
N SER A 8 2.04 -18.22 12.60
CA SER A 8 1.00 -18.08 13.63
C SER A 8 -0.14 -17.13 13.17
N PRO A 9 -1.42 -17.59 13.17
CA PRO A 9 -2.59 -16.77 12.81
C PRO A 9 -2.69 -15.46 13.61
N LYS A 10 -2.08 -15.43 14.80
CA LYS A 10 -1.98 -14.26 15.66
C LYS A 10 -1.27 -13.08 14.99
N LEU A 11 -0.28 -13.34 14.13
CA LEU A 11 0.47 -12.29 13.45
C LEU A 11 -0.38 -11.62 12.36
N TYR A 12 -1.14 -12.39 11.58
CA TYR A 12 -2.11 -11.85 10.63
C TYR A 12 -3.21 -11.04 11.31
N LEU A 13 -3.70 -11.50 12.47
CA LEU A 13 -4.69 -10.77 13.26
C LEU A 13 -4.16 -9.44 13.79
N GLY A 14 -2.89 -9.40 14.21
CA GLY A 14 -2.22 -8.16 14.61
C GLY A 14 -2.07 -7.17 13.45
N VAL A 15 -1.67 -7.64 12.27
CA VAL A 15 -1.57 -6.80 11.07
C VAL A 15 -2.95 -6.32 10.62
N LEU A 16 -3.98 -7.16 10.71
CA LEU A 16 -5.36 -6.78 10.42
C LEU A 16 -5.84 -5.65 11.33
N ALA A 17 -5.52 -5.68 12.63
CA ALA A 17 -5.82 -4.58 13.55
C ALA A 17 -5.12 -3.27 13.12
N ILE A 18 -3.85 -3.34 12.70
CA ILE A 18 -3.11 -2.17 12.18
C ILE A 18 -3.79 -1.61 10.92
N LEU A 19 -4.24 -2.48 9.99
CA LEU A 19 -4.94 -2.04 8.79
C LEU A 19 -6.31 -1.43 9.08
N LEU A 20 -7.03 -1.94 10.09
CA LEU A 20 -8.29 -1.34 10.56
C LEU A 20 -8.05 0.05 11.13
N VAL A 21 -7.01 0.24 11.94
CA VAL A 21 -6.60 1.55 12.45
C VAL A 21 -6.23 2.50 11.30
N GLY A 22 -5.45 2.04 10.32
CA GLY A 22 -5.14 2.83 9.11
C GLY A 22 -6.39 3.23 8.32
N THR A 23 -7.40 2.36 8.27
CA THR A 23 -8.69 2.66 7.61
C THR A 23 -9.49 3.70 8.40
N ALA A 24 -9.55 3.58 9.73
CA ALA A 24 -10.19 4.57 10.59
C ALA A 24 -9.50 5.95 10.46
N LEU A 25 -8.16 5.98 10.40
CA LEU A 25 -7.39 7.19 10.12
C LEU A 25 -7.73 7.81 8.76
N THR A 26 -7.92 6.98 7.72
CA THR A 26 -8.31 7.47 6.40
C THR A 26 -9.71 8.11 6.44
N VAL A 27 -10.66 7.48 7.12
CA VAL A 27 -12.03 8.02 7.29
C VAL A 27 -12.00 9.30 8.12
N ALA A 28 -11.18 9.37 9.16
CA ALA A 28 -11.03 10.57 9.97
C ALA A 28 -10.42 11.72 9.16
N ALA A 29 -9.34 11.44 8.42
CA ALA A 29 -8.71 12.42 7.53
C ALA A 29 -9.69 12.94 6.47
N ALA A 30 -10.53 12.06 5.90
CA ALA A 30 -11.55 12.46 4.94
C ALA A 30 -12.67 13.35 5.52
N ARG A 31 -12.87 13.35 6.84
CA ARG A 31 -13.86 14.21 7.52
C ARG A 31 -13.30 15.57 7.93
N VAL A 32 -11.98 15.73 7.91
CA VAL A 32 -11.33 17.02 8.20
C VAL A 32 -11.01 17.68 6.87
N ASP A 33 -11.44 18.92 6.68
CA ASP A 33 -11.10 19.66 5.48
C ASP A 33 -9.76 20.37 5.65
N LEU A 34 -8.70 19.72 5.16
CA LEU A 34 -7.34 20.28 5.14
C LEU A 34 -7.05 21.04 3.83
N GLY A 35 -8.04 21.27 2.96
CA GLY A 35 -7.85 21.87 1.65
C GLY A 35 -6.85 21.09 0.79
N GLY A 36 -5.85 21.77 0.20
CA GLY A 36 -4.84 21.15 -0.67
C GLY A 36 -3.96 20.09 0.01
N LEU A 37 -3.83 20.12 1.34
CA LEU A 37 -3.06 19.10 2.08
C LEU A 37 -3.83 17.77 2.23
N ASN A 38 -5.13 17.76 1.97
CA ASN A 38 -5.95 16.57 2.17
C ASN A 38 -5.49 15.41 1.28
N ILE A 39 -5.09 15.71 0.03
CA ILE A 39 -4.60 14.69 -0.90
C ILE A 39 -3.24 14.12 -0.49
N VAL A 40 -2.35 14.96 0.04
CA VAL A 40 -1.02 14.54 0.52
C VAL A 40 -1.16 13.62 1.73
N VAL A 41 -2.02 14.00 2.68
CA VAL A 41 -2.31 13.19 3.86
C VAL A 41 -2.97 11.87 3.46
N ALA A 42 -4.03 11.91 2.63
CA ALA A 42 -4.72 10.71 2.16
C ALA A 42 -3.77 9.74 1.42
N MET A 43 -2.90 10.26 0.55
CA MET A 43 -1.93 9.46 -0.18
C MET A 43 -0.86 8.86 0.73
N SER A 44 -0.36 9.61 1.72
CA SER A 44 0.61 9.09 2.68
C SER A 44 0.05 7.91 3.47
N ILE A 45 -1.20 8.02 3.96
CA ILE A 45 -1.88 6.95 4.69
C ILE A 45 -2.10 5.73 3.77
N ALA A 46 -2.50 5.97 2.52
CA ALA A 46 -2.70 4.91 1.54
C ALA A 46 -1.41 4.12 1.25
N VAL A 47 -0.27 4.80 1.07
CA VAL A 47 1.03 4.15 0.81
C VAL A 47 1.50 3.33 2.01
N VAL A 48 1.34 3.86 3.23
CA VAL A 48 1.68 3.13 4.45
C VAL A 48 0.82 1.87 4.57
N LYS A 49 -0.50 1.99 4.40
CA LYS A 49 -1.42 0.84 4.43
C LYS A 49 -1.06 -0.20 3.38
N ALA A 50 -0.80 0.22 2.13
CA ALA A 50 -0.41 -0.67 1.04
C ALA A 50 0.90 -1.43 1.35
N SER A 51 1.87 -0.76 1.97
CA SER A 51 3.15 -1.37 2.36
C SER A 51 2.95 -2.50 3.38
N PHE A 52 2.06 -2.33 4.36
CA PHE A 52 1.71 -3.40 5.30
C PHE A 52 1.03 -4.58 4.60
N VAL A 53 0.14 -4.33 3.64
CA VAL A 53 -0.50 -5.40 2.86
C VAL A 53 0.54 -6.21 2.08
N VAL A 54 1.45 -5.53 1.37
CA VAL A 54 2.49 -6.21 0.56
C VAL A 54 3.46 -7.00 1.45
N LEU A 55 3.92 -6.44 2.56
CA LEU A 55 4.90 -7.10 3.42
C LEU A 55 4.34 -8.33 4.14
N TYR A 56 3.09 -8.26 4.62
CA TYR A 56 2.53 -9.29 5.50
C TYR A 56 1.48 -10.17 4.81
N PHE A 57 0.52 -9.60 4.07
CA PHE A 57 -0.55 -10.38 3.42
C PHE A 57 -0.10 -11.03 2.11
N MET A 58 0.73 -10.34 1.32
CA MET A 58 1.36 -10.96 0.14
C MET A 58 2.58 -11.81 0.50
N HIS A 59 2.81 -12.03 1.80
CA HIS A 59 3.88 -12.86 2.33
C HIS A 59 5.29 -12.45 1.87
N LEU A 60 5.47 -11.23 1.35
CA LEU A 60 6.71 -10.82 0.70
C LEU A 60 7.89 -10.82 1.69
N LYS A 61 7.65 -10.45 2.95
CA LYS A 61 8.67 -10.47 4.02
C LYS A 61 9.22 -11.87 4.32
N TYR A 62 8.43 -12.93 4.15
CA TYR A 62 8.81 -14.30 4.47
C TYR A 62 9.06 -15.17 3.23
N SER A 63 8.88 -14.60 2.03
CA SER A 63 9.05 -15.28 0.76
C SER A 63 10.52 -15.30 0.29
N HIS A 64 10.84 -16.20 -0.63
CA HIS A 64 12.14 -16.25 -1.30
C HIS A 64 12.46 -14.93 -2.03
N ARG A 65 13.76 -14.65 -2.22
CA ARG A 65 14.28 -13.44 -2.89
C ARG A 65 13.71 -13.21 -4.29
N LEU A 66 13.30 -14.28 -4.98
CA LEU A 66 12.63 -14.19 -6.28
C LEU A 66 11.30 -13.40 -6.20
N ASN A 67 10.48 -13.62 -5.17
CA ASN A 67 9.23 -12.89 -4.99
C ASN A 67 9.47 -11.39 -4.75
N TRP A 68 10.56 -11.04 -4.07
CA TRP A 68 10.97 -9.65 -3.87
C TRP A 68 11.27 -8.94 -5.19
N VAL A 69 11.92 -9.62 -6.13
CA VAL A 69 12.21 -9.05 -7.47
C VAL A 69 10.91 -8.77 -8.21
N PHE A 70 9.97 -9.72 -8.24
CA PHE A 70 8.68 -9.51 -8.88
C PHE A 70 7.83 -8.43 -8.19
N GLY A 71 7.84 -8.37 -6.86
CA GLY A 71 7.16 -7.32 -6.10
C GLY A 71 7.71 -5.93 -6.39
N ALA A 72 9.04 -5.80 -6.45
CA ALA A 72 9.69 -4.54 -6.82
C ALA A 72 9.42 -4.16 -8.28
N ALA A 73 9.46 -5.13 -9.20
CA ALA A 73 9.15 -4.92 -10.62
C ALA A 73 7.69 -4.47 -10.81
N ALA A 74 6.74 -5.08 -10.10
CA ALA A 74 5.33 -4.67 -10.13
C ALA A 74 5.13 -3.24 -9.59
N MET A 75 5.83 -2.87 -8.51
CA MET A 75 5.72 -1.53 -7.94
C MET A 75 6.38 -0.47 -8.84
N LEU A 76 7.50 -0.80 -9.47
CA LEU A 76 8.14 0.03 -10.48
C LEU A 76 7.24 0.21 -11.70
N TRP A 77 6.60 -0.87 -12.16
CA TRP A 77 5.65 -0.82 -13.27
C TRP A 77 4.45 0.08 -12.96
N LEU A 78 3.88 -0.05 -11.76
CA LEU A 78 2.79 0.82 -11.30
C LEU A 78 3.22 2.30 -11.25
N ALA A 79 4.41 2.58 -10.73
CA ALA A 79 4.95 3.94 -10.66
C ALA A 79 5.15 4.54 -12.06
N LEU A 80 5.63 3.75 -13.02
CA LEU A 80 5.75 4.17 -14.41
C LEU A 80 4.39 4.50 -15.03
N LEU A 81 3.38 3.65 -14.85
CA LEU A 81 2.03 3.91 -15.38
C LEU A 81 1.44 5.19 -14.79
N ILE A 82 1.48 5.36 -13.47
CA ILE A 82 0.96 6.57 -12.81
C ILE A 82 1.74 7.80 -13.27
N GLY A 83 3.08 7.72 -13.30
CA GLY A 83 3.93 8.84 -13.71
C GLY A 83 3.65 9.28 -15.15
N LEU A 84 3.64 8.34 -16.10
CA LEU A 84 3.38 8.65 -17.51
C LEU A 84 1.97 9.20 -17.73
N THR A 85 0.95 8.61 -17.13
CA THR A 85 -0.43 9.12 -17.23
C THR A 85 -0.56 10.51 -16.59
N SER A 86 0.09 10.75 -15.45
CA SER A 86 0.04 12.07 -14.80
C SER A 86 0.69 13.16 -15.67
N THR A 87 1.82 12.86 -16.31
CA THR A 87 2.46 13.78 -17.26
C THR A 87 1.58 14.10 -18.45
N ASP A 88 0.90 13.09 -19.02
CA ASP A 88 -0.05 13.30 -20.13
C ASP A 88 -1.24 14.19 -19.72
N VAL A 89 -1.82 13.94 -18.53
CA VAL A 89 -2.91 14.76 -18.01
C VAL A 89 -2.47 16.19 -17.75
N ILE A 90 -1.30 16.39 -17.14
CA ILE A 90 -0.77 17.74 -16.86
C ILE A 90 -0.50 18.50 -18.15
N ALA A 91 0.06 17.84 -19.18
CA ALA A 91 0.28 18.45 -20.49
C ALA A 91 -1.04 18.95 -21.10
N ARG A 92 -2.10 18.14 -21.08
CA ARG A 92 -3.43 18.51 -21.60
C ARG A 92 -4.13 19.64 -20.84
N LEU A 93 -3.85 19.79 -19.55
CA LEU A 93 -4.44 20.84 -18.71
C LEU A 93 -3.69 22.18 -18.82
N THR A 94 -2.46 22.16 -19.37
CA THR A 94 -1.61 23.34 -19.53
C THR A 94 -1.82 24.02 -20.89
N GLU A 95 -2.33 23.30 -21.88
CA GLU A 95 -2.80 23.81 -23.18
C GLU A 95 -4.23 24.36 -23.08
#